data_AF-W2HL48-F1
#
_entry.id   AF-W2HL48-F1
#
_cell.length_a   1.000
_cell.length_b   1.000
_cell.length_c   1.000
_cell.angle_alpha   90.00
_cell.angle_beta   90.00
_cell.angle_gamma   90.00
#
_symmetry.space_group_name_H-M   'P 1'
#
loop_
_entity.id
_entity.type
_entity.pdbx_description
1 polymer ?
#
loop_
_entity_poly.entity_id
_entity_poly.type
_entity_poly.pdbx_seq_one_letter_code
_entity_poly.pdbx_strand_id
1 'polypeptide(L)'
;MGISSTATTCSTPIINFSSYYRKRAASVELPEATAWLEHLQLGMRAVTSASTTGTKVQYEIQASYTPPCCQDPELVWAVSHPFEAYRRFRKQLLRRLQPGHVCPAECKWLYAVVKNHFPKPKLLASNSPRTVEARRQALVRMLRTLQASLVNRGNQGCNVLVHGVCREFANFILGENANLPEVAMALSGCSSDQSTRDSSASFMSNCSDNEDYSQEISPFDDLYGCRSGRGYCKSESGQ
;
A
#
# COMPACT_ATOMS: atom_id res chain seq x y z
N MET A 1 -7.08 17.81 73.01
CA MET A 1 -6.41 16.57 72.55
C MET A 1 -7.28 15.98 71.46
N GLY A 2 -6.67 15.72 70.30
CA GLY A 2 -7.32 15.68 68.98
C GLY A 2 -8.15 14.41 68.68
N ILE A 3 -9.12 14.61 67.79
CA ILE A 3 -9.97 13.61 67.17
C ILE A 3 -9.21 12.88 66.05
N SER A 4 -8.96 11.58 66.22
CA SER A 4 -8.35 10.73 65.19
C SER A 4 -9.44 10.14 64.29
N SER A 5 -9.48 10.62 63.04
CA SER A 5 -10.29 10.03 61.97
C SER A 5 -9.52 8.89 61.30
N THR A 6 -10.03 7.66 61.38
CA THR A 6 -9.50 6.51 60.64
C THR A 6 -10.14 6.48 59.25
N ALA A 7 -9.38 6.86 58.22
CA ALA A 7 -9.77 6.69 56.82
C ALA A 7 -9.46 5.26 56.37
N THR A 8 -10.50 4.48 56.07
CA THR A 8 -10.40 3.17 55.42
C THR A 8 -10.07 3.37 53.94
N THR A 9 -8.87 2.96 53.52
CA THR A 9 -8.46 2.97 52.12
C THR A 9 -9.00 1.75 51.38
N CYS A 10 -9.96 1.99 50.48
CA CYS A 10 -10.48 0.97 49.58
C CYS A 10 -9.50 0.81 48.39
N SER A 11 -8.61 -0.17 48.45
CA SER A 11 -7.75 -0.52 47.32
C SER A 11 -8.57 -1.15 46.20
N THR A 12 -8.81 -0.40 45.12
CA THR A 12 -9.36 -0.96 43.88
C THR A 12 -8.28 -1.77 43.15
N PRO A 13 -8.55 -3.02 42.72
CA PRO A 13 -7.58 -3.78 41.95
C PRO A 13 -7.40 -3.15 40.56
N ILE A 14 -6.15 -2.90 40.18
CA ILE A 14 -5.77 -2.53 38.81
C ILE A 14 -6.03 -3.77 37.94
N ILE A 15 -7.16 -3.79 37.24
CA ILE A 15 -7.46 -4.84 36.27
C ILE A 15 -6.46 -4.68 35.13
N ASN A 16 -5.47 -5.57 35.09
CA ASN A 16 -4.46 -5.62 34.04
C ASN A 16 -5.09 -6.20 32.77
N PHE A 17 -5.78 -5.34 32.01
CA PHE A 17 -6.37 -5.68 30.72
C PHE A 17 -5.31 -5.96 29.63
N SER A 18 -4.02 -5.79 29.87
CA SER A 18 -3.00 -5.90 28.81
C SER A 18 -2.66 -7.35 28.43
N SER A 19 -2.74 -8.30 29.37
CA SER A 19 -2.35 -9.71 29.10
C SER A 19 -3.46 -10.54 28.50
N TYR A 20 -4.71 -10.32 28.90
CA TYR A 20 -5.88 -11.06 28.40
C TYR A 20 -6.19 -10.72 26.93
N TYR A 21 -6.05 -9.45 26.53
CA TYR A 21 -6.27 -9.04 25.13
C TYR A 21 -5.12 -9.52 24.22
N ARG A 22 -3.87 -9.54 24.71
CA ARG A 22 -2.75 -10.13 23.97
C ARG A 22 -2.94 -11.62 23.70
N LYS A 23 -3.47 -12.38 24.67
CA LYS A 23 -3.73 -13.82 24.49
C LYS A 23 -4.84 -14.10 23.47
N ARG A 24 -5.93 -13.31 23.46
CA ARG A 24 -7.00 -13.47 22.44
C ARG A 24 -6.55 -13.08 21.04
N ALA A 25 -5.66 -12.11 20.90
CA ALA A 25 -5.13 -11.73 19.58
C ALA A 25 -4.24 -12.81 18.97
N ALA A 26 -3.61 -13.68 19.76
CA ALA A 26 -2.75 -14.77 19.27
C ALA A 26 -3.55 -16.00 18.78
N SER A 27 -4.80 -16.17 19.21
CA SER A 27 -5.67 -17.28 18.81
C SER A 27 -6.54 -16.99 17.58
N VAL A 28 -6.44 -15.79 17.00
CA VAL A 28 -7.14 -15.46 15.76
C VAL A 28 -6.32 -16.02 14.60
N GLU A 29 -6.88 -17.00 13.91
CA GLU A 29 -6.36 -17.46 12.62
C GLU A 29 -6.39 -16.28 11.63
N LEU A 30 -5.31 -16.11 10.88
CA LEU A 30 -5.26 -15.07 9.86
C LEU A 30 -6.23 -15.45 8.73
N PRO A 31 -7.01 -14.49 8.20
CA PRO A 31 -7.76 -14.70 6.97
C PRO A 31 -6.82 -15.22 5.88
N GLU A 32 -7.29 -16.16 5.06
CA GLU A 32 -6.51 -16.79 3.98
C GLU A 32 -5.77 -15.75 3.13
N ALA A 33 -6.44 -14.63 2.84
CA ALA A 33 -5.91 -13.48 2.11
C ALA A 33 -4.58 -12.90 2.66
N THR A 34 -4.35 -13.04 3.97
CA THR A 34 -3.18 -12.51 4.68
C THR A 34 -2.30 -13.60 5.31
N ALA A 35 -2.83 -14.81 5.50
CA ALA A 35 -2.14 -15.92 6.15
C ALA A 35 -0.87 -16.34 5.38
N TRP A 36 -0.93 -16.35 4.05
CA TRP A 36 0.24 -16.68 3.22
C TRP A 36 1.36 -15.64 3.36
N LEU A 37 1.04 -14.38 3.69
CA LEU A 37 2.05 -13.33 3.93
C LEU A 37 2.85 -13.59 5.22
N GLU A 38 2.36 -14.38 6.18
CA GLU A 38 3.11 -14.71 7.41
C GLU A 38 4.35 -15.56 7.10
N HIS A 39 4.28 -16.35 6.03
CA HIS A 39 5.35 -17.25 5.60
C HIS A 39 6.11 -16.74 4.36
N LEU A 40 5.87 -15.48 3.99
CA LEU A 40 6.55 -14.81 2.90
C LEU A 40 7.84 -14.15 3.39
N GLN A 41 8.95 -14.37 2.71
CA GLN A 41 10.20 -13.67 2.92
C GLN A 41 10.46 -12.70 1.77
N LEU A 42 10.78 -11.45 2.11
CA LEU A 42 11.04 -10.39 1.14
C LEU A 42 12.48 -9.89 1.23
N GLY A 43 13.19 -10.00 0.11
CA GLY A 43 14.48 -9.39 -0.18
C GLY A 43 14.38 -8.36 -1.31
N MET A 44 15.47 -7.62 -1.53
CA MET A 44 15.54 -6.69 -2.65
C MET A 44 16.96 -6.51 -3.14
N ARG A 45 17.15 -6.51 -4.47
CA ARG A 45 18.38 -6.15 -5.15
C ARG A 45 18.17 -4.94 -6.03
N ALA A 46 19.24 -4.18 -6.27
CA ALA A 46 19.24 -3.13 -7.28
C ALA A 46 19.96 -3.68 -8.51
N VAL A 47 19.29 -3.63 -9.66
CA VAL A 47 19.82 -4.09 -10.94
C VAL A 47 20.04 -2.86 -11.81
N THR A 48 21.28 -2.71 -12.30
CA THR A 48 21.66 -1.61 -13.19
C THR A 48 21.96 -2.19 -14.57
N SER A 49 21.29 -1.69 -15.60
CA SER A 49 21.55 -2.07 -16.98
C SER A 49 21.95 -0.84 -17.81
N ALA A 50 22.84 -1.05 -18.77
CA ALA A 50 23.14 -0.05 -19.78
C ALA A 50 21.93 0.06 -20.73
N SER A 51 21.59 1.29 -21.12
CA SER A 51 20.57 1.58 -22.13
C SER A 51 21.09 2.66 -23.08
N THR A 52 20.48 2.76 -24.26
CA THR A 52 20.80 3.78 -25.28
C THR A 52 20.73 5.20 -24.75
N THR A 53 19.91 5.46 -23.72
CA THR A 53 19.72 6.78 -23.09
C THR A 53 20.45 6.94 -21.75
N GLY A 54 21.36 6.01 -21.38
CA GLY A 54 22.14 6.05 -20.14
C GLY A 54 21.91 4.81 -19.24
N THR A 55 22.19 4.94 -17.94
CA THR A 55 22.01 3.83 -16.99
C THR A 55 20.57 3.72 -16.50
N LYS A 56 19.94 2.56 -16.70
CA LYS A 56 18.62 2.24 -16.17
C LYS A 56 18.78 1.47 -14.86
N VAL A 57 18.10 1.92 -13.81
CA VAL A 57 18.10 1.27 -12.50
C VAL A 57 16.72 0.68 -12.21
N GLN A 58 16.69 -0.61 -11.89
CA GLN A 58 15.50 -1.31 -11.40
C GLN A 58 15.76 -1.87 -10.00
N TYR A 59 14.70 -2.03 -9.23
CA TYR A 59 14.73 -2.64 -7.90
C TYR A 59 13.94 -3.94 -7.99
N GLU A 60 14.67 -5.03 -7.94
CA GLU A 60 14.16 -6.39 -8.00
C GLU A 60 13.77 -6.83 -6.59
N ILE A 61 12.49 -7.14 -6.41
CA ILE A 61 11.96 -7.79 -5.23
C ILE A 61 12.28 -9.28 -5.35
N GLN A 62 12.86 -9.86 -4.31
CA GLN A 62 13.13 -11.30 -4.22
C GLN A 62 12.18 -11.87 -3.19
N ALA A 63 11.26 -12.71 -3.60
CA ALA A 63 10.23 -13.24 -2.74
C ALA A 63 10.37 -14.76 -2.65
N SER A 64 10.22 -15.27 -1.43
CA SER A 64 10.19 -16.70 -1.12
C SER A 64 8.98 -16.95 -0.24
N TYR A 65 8.17 -17.95 -0.58
CA TYR A 65 7.06 -18.41 0.24
C TYR A 65 7.31 -19.85 0.65
N THR A 66 7.31 -20.09 1.95
CA THR A 66 7.44 -21.43 2.53
C THR A 66 6.07 -21.85 3.08
N PRO A 67 5.35 -22.75 2.41
CA PRO A 67 4.06 -23.22 2.90
C PRO A 67 4.20 -23.82 4.32
N PRO A 68 3.24 -23.57 5.23
CA PRO A 68 3.28 -24.15 6.58
C PRO A 68 3.12 -25.68 6.59
N CYS A 69 2.56 -26.26 5.53
CA CYS A 69 2.46 -27.70 5.33
C CYS A 69 3.77 -28.26 4.75
N CYS A 70 4.37 -29.24 5.45
CA CYS A 70 5.68 -29.81 5.13
C CYS A 70 5.79 -30.57 3.79
N GLN A 71 4.74 -30.58 2.97
CA GLN A 71 4.69 -31.36 1.72
C GLN A 71 4.91 -30.50 0.48
N ASP A 72 4.66 -29.19 0.57
CA ASP A 72 4.75 -28.32 -0.58
C ASP A 72 6.14 -27.67 -0.67
N PRO A 73 6.73 -27.59 -1.88
CA PRO A 73 8.03 -26.97 -2.06
C PRO A 73 7.99 -25.46 -1.81
N GLU A 74 9.15 -24.90 -1.43
CA GLU A 74 9.34 -23.46 -1.35
C GLU A 74 9.15 -22.82 -2.74
N LEU A 75 8.31 -21.79 -2.80
CA LEU A 75 8.07 -21.02 -4.02
C LEU A 75 8.93 -19.76 -3.99
N VAL A 76 9.80 -19.60 -4.98
CA VAL A 76 10.69 -18.44 -5.09
C VAL A 76 10.46 -17.73 -6.41
N TRP A 77 10.31 -16.40 -6.35
CA TRP A 77 10.14 -15.57 -7.54
C TRP A 77 10.81 -14.21 -7.38
N ALA A 78 10.96 -13.51 -8.50
CA ALA A 78 11.49 -12.17 -8.53
C ALA A 78 10.65 -11.25 -9.42
N VAL A 79 10.50 -9.99 -9.01
CA VAL A 79 9.80 -8.96 -9.80
C VAL A 79 10.63 -7.68 -9.82
N SER A 80 10.95 -7.20 -11.02
CA SER A 80 11.77 -6.01 -11.22
C SER A 80 10.93 -4.78 -11.53
N HIS A 81 11.07 -3.73 -10.73
CA HIS A 81 10.32 -2.49 -10.86
C HIS A 81 11.26 -1.27 -10.99
N PRO A 82 11.03 -0.33 -11.92
CA PRO A 82 11.71 0.96 -11.89
C PRO A 82 11.24 1.79 -10.68
N PHE A 83 12.04 2.77 -10.24
CA PHE A 83 11.66 3.59 -9.07
C PHE A 83 10.32 4.31 -9.23
N GLU A 84 9.95 4.69 -10.45
CA GLU A 84 8.66 5.33 -10.72
C GLU A 84 7.46 4.40 -10.42
N ALA A 85 7.61 3.07 -10.58
CA ALA A 85 6.57 2.12 -10.19
C ALA A 85 6.35 2.14 -8.67
N TYR A 86 7.42 2.17 -7.88
CA TYR A 86 7.34 2.35 -6.42
C TYR A 86 6.67 3.67 -6.03
N ARG A 87 6.91 4.76 -6.77
CA ARG A 87 6.21 6.04 -6.52
C ARG A 87 4.72 5.96 -6.80
N ARG A 88 4.30 5.24 -7.85
CA ARG A 88 2.88 4.98 -8.12
C ARG A 88 2.25 4.11 -7.04
N PHE A 89 2.95 3.05 -6.65
CA PHE A 89 2.55 2.16 -5.56
C PHE A 89 2.33 2.93 -4.25
N ARG A 90 3.26 3.81 -3.86
CA ARG A 90 3.08 4.71 -2.71
C ARG A 90 1.79 5.54 -2.82
N LYS A 91 1.51 6.12 -3.99
CA LYS A 91 0.27 6.91 -4.19
C LYS A 91 -0.98 6.04 -4.03
N GLN A 92 -0.97 4.82 -4.58
CA GLN A 92 -2.08 3.87 -4.43
C GLN A 92 -2.30 3.50 -2.96
N LEU A 93 -1.22 3.16 -2.23
CA LEU A 93 -1.29 2.87 -0.79
C LEU A 93 -1.89 4.03 0.01
N LEU A 94 -1.40 5.26 -0.20
CA LEU A 94 -1.91 6.43 0.53
C LEU A 94 -3.38 6.72 0.23
N ARG A 95 -3.87 6.40 -0.98
CA ARG A 95 -5.29 6.49 -1.32
C ARG A 95 -6.09 5.39 -0.63
N ARG A 96 -5.63 4.13 -0.67
CA ARG A 96 -6.30 3.00 -0.04
C ARG A 96 -6.37 3.13 1.47
N LEU A 97 -5.31 3.63 2.11
CA LEU A 97 -5.27 3.88 3.54
C LEU A 97 -6.23 4.98 4.01
N GLN A 98 -6.87 5.70 3.08
CA GLN A 98 -7.91 6.70 3.32
C GLN A 98 -7.51 7.74 4.39
N PRO A 99 -6.96 8.90 4.00
CA PRO A 99 -6.64 9.95 4.98
C PRO A 99 -7.90 10.34 5.76
N GLY A 100 -7.89 10.09 7.08
CA GLY A 100 -9.06 10.31 7.95
C GLY A 100 -9.80 9.05 8.38
N HIS A 101 -9.41 7.86 7.90
CA HIS A 101 -9.96 6.60 8.37
C HIS A 101 -9.71 6.42 9.87
N VAL A 102 -10.79 6.14 10.62
CA VAL A 102 -10.77 5.92 12.07
C VAL A 102 -11.10 4.46 12.33
N CYS A 103 -10.14 3.74 12.89
CA CYS A 103 -10.27 2.34 13.28
C CYS A 103 -9.30 2.04 14.44
N PRO A 104 -9.50 0.94 15.16
CA PRO A 104 -8.54 0.48 16.18
C PRO A 104 -7.24 -0.10 15.57
N ALA A 105 -7.22 -0.38 14.27
CA ALA A 105 -6.05 -0.90 13.55
C ALA A 105 -4.99 0.18 13.24
N GLU A 106 -3.85 -0.24 12.73
CA GLU A 106 -2.67 0.61 12.47
C GLU A 106 -2.81 1.57 11.27
N CYS A 107 -3.96 1.68 10.62
CA CYS A 107 -4.15 2.47 9.37
C CYS A 107 -3.56 3.88 9.44
N LYS A 108 -3.83 4.62 10.52
CA LYS A 108 -3.32 5.99 10.72
C LYS A 108 -1.80 6.02 10.81
N TRP A 109 -1.22 5.09 11.56
CA TRP A 109 0.23 4.96 11.70
C TRP A 109 0.87 4.57 10.37
N LEU A 110 0.32 3.56 9.68
CA LEU A 110 0.85 3.07 8.42
C LEU A 110 0.77 4.15 7.33
N TYR A 111 -0.30 4.95 7.30
CA TYR A 111 -0.39 6.13 6.43
C TYR A 111 0.76 7.10 6.68
N ALA A 112 1.02 7.44 7.95
CA ALA A 112 2.13 8.33 8.31
C ALA A 112 3.49 7.73 7.89
N VAL A 113 3.67 6.42 8.06
CA VAL A 113 4.91 5.73 7.66
C VAL A 113 5.13 5.80 6.15
N VAL A 114 4.13 5.39 5.36
CA VAL A 114 4.18 5.44 3.89
C VAL A 114 4.33 6.89 3.38
N LYS A 115 3.74 7.86 4.08
CA LYS A 115 3.87 9.27 3.71
C LYS A 115 5.26 9.81 4.00
N ASN A 116 5.84 9.52 5.16
CA ASN A 116 7.02 10.24 5.63
C ASN A 116 8.34 9.51 5.36
N HIS A 117 8.35 8.18 5.36
CA HIS A 117 9.58 7.39 5.25
C HIS A 117 9.86 6.85 3.84
N PHE A 118 8.91 7.02 2.90
CA PHE A 118 9.14 6.62 1.53
C PHE A 118 10.29 7.42 0.89
N PRO A 119 11.22 6.77 0.18
CA PRO A 119 12.34 7.47 -0.46
C PRO A 119 11.84 8.56 -1.42
N LYS A 120 12.38 9.77 -1.28
CA LYS A 120 12.02 10.90 -2.14
C LYS A 120 12.78 10.84 -3.46
N PRO A 121 12.19 11.35 -4.56
CA PRO A 121 12.95 11.55 -5.80
C PRO A 121 14.09 12.55 -5.54
N LYS A 122 15.26 12.25 -6.07
CA LYS A 122 16.39 13.19 -6.11
C LYS A 122 16.53 13.67 -7.55
N LEU A 123 16.57 14.99 -7.75
CA LEU A 123 16.74 15.59 -9.07
C LEU A 123 18.18 15.51 -9.56
N LEU A 124 19.15 15.44 -8.64
CA LEU A 124 20.58 15.32 -8.94
C LEU A 124 21.12 13.97 -8.48
N ALA A 125 22.03 13.39 -9.28
CA ALA A 125 22.71 12.11 -8.99
C ALA A 125 21.75 10.96 -8.61
N SER A 126 20.59 10.91 -9.27
CA SER A 126 19.48 9.96 -9.01
C SER A 126 19.90 8.49 -9.08
N ASN A 127 20.93 8.20 -9.89
CA ASN A 127 21.46 6.86 -10.15
C ASN A 127 22.87 6.64 -9.57
N SER A 128 23.37 7.54 -8.72
CA SER A 128 24.63 7.31 -8.01
C SER A 128 24.54 6.04 -7.15
N PRO A 129 25.61 5.21 -7.04
CA PRO A 129 25.57 3.95 -6.28
C PRO A 129 25.06 4.13 -4.84
N ARG A 130 25.50 5.19 -4.17
CA ARG A 130 25.03 5.54 -2.81
C ARG A 130 23.52 5.83 -2.76
N THR A 131 22.98 6.54 -3.75
CA THR A 131 21.54 6.84 -3.82
C THR A 131 20.75 5.58 -4.16
N VAL A 132 21.25 4.75 -5.07
CA VAL A 132 20.63 3.49 -5.44
C VAL A 132 20.53 2.56 -4.23
N GLU A 133 21.61 2.39 -3.48
CA GLU A 133 21.63 1.52 -2.30
C GLU A 133 20.75 2.06 -1.16
N ALA A 134 20.84 3.35 -0.85
CA ALA A 134 19.98 3.96 0.18
C ALA A 134 18.48 3.81 -0.16
N ARG A 135 18.13 3.95 -1.45
CA ARG A 135 16.76 3.74 -1.93
C ARG A 135 16.36 2.28 -1.84
N ARG A 136 17.21 1.33 -2.26
CA ARG A 136 16.97 -0.12 -2.13
C ARG A 136 16.63 -0.50 -0.70
N GLN A 137 17.43 -0.03 0.26
CA GLN A 137 17.19 -0.29 1.68
C GLN A 137 15.88 0.33 2.19
N ALA A 138 15.55 1.56 1.79
CA ALA A 138 14.30 2.19 2.18
C ALA A 138 13.08 1.46 1.61
N LEU A 139 13.15 1.02 0.35
CA LEU A 139 12.06 0.30 -0.32
C LEU A 139 11.79 -1.07 0.32
N VAL A 140 12.83 -1.89 0.56
CA VAL A 140 12.63 -3.19 1.21
C VAL A 140 12.12 -3.06 2.64
N ARG A 141 12.57 -2.03 3.39
CA ARG A 141 12.00 -1.71 4.72
C ARG A 141 10.52 -1.39 4.61
N MET A 142 10.12 -0.53 3.67
CA MET A 142 8.71 -0.21 3.45
C MET A 142 7.86 -1.43 3.14
N LEU A 143 8.33 -2.34 2.27
CA LEU A 143 7.60 -3.58 1.94
C LEU A 143 7.44 -4.49 3.16
N ARG A 144 8.52 -4.68 3.94
CA ARG A 144 8.47 -5.47 5.18
C ARG A 144 7.56 -4.85 6.24
N THR A 145 7.52 -3.52 6.34
CA THR A 145 6.59 -2.83 7.24
C THR A 145 5.14 -3.04 6.82
N LEU A 146 4.84 -2.95 5.52
CA LEU A 146 3.50 -3.25 5.00
C LEU A 146 3.10 -4.68 5.32
N GLN A 147 3.98 -5.64 5.03
CA GLN A 147 3.77 -7.05 5.34
C GLN A 147 3.49 -7.25 6.84
N ALA A 148 4.33 -6.69 7.72
CA ALA A 148 4.16 -6.80 9.17
C ALA A 148 2.80 -6.28 9.65
N SER A 149 2.33 -5.15 9.11
CA SER A 149 1.00 -4.64 9.42
C SER A 149 -0.12 -5.51 8.86
N LEU A 150 0.06 -6.13 7.68
CA LEU A 150 -0.95 -7.00 7.06
C LEU A 150 -1.09 -8.34 7.78
N VAL A 151 -0.02 -8.87 8.38
CA VAL A 151 -0.05 -10.12 9.18
C VAL A 151 -0.31 -9.86 10.67
N ASN A 152 -0.39 -8.59 11.09
CA ASN A 152 -0.71 -8.26 12.47
C ASN A 152 -2.17 -8.64 12.76
N ARG A 153 -2.38 -9.58 13.67
CA ARG A 153 -3.71 -10.10 14.05
C ARG A 153 -4.64 -8.99 14.59
N GLY A 154 -4.09 -7.93 15.20
CA GLY A 154 -4.85 -6.77 15.65
C GLY A 154 -5.42 -5.91 14.51
N ASN A 155 -4.90 -6.05 13.29
CA ASN A 155 -5.35 -5.30 12.11
C ASN A 155 -6.42 -6.04 11.29
N GLN A 156 -6.70 -7.31 11.59
CA GLN A 156 -7.57 -8.16 10.76
C GLN A 156 -9.04 -7.73 10.75
N GLY A 157 -9.47 -6.96 11.74
CA GLY A 157 -10.81 -6.37 11.77
C GLY A 157 -11.00 -5.16 10.84
N CYS A 158 -9.96 -4.72 10.12
CA CYS A 158 -10.01 -3.52 9.28
C CYS A 158 -10.01 -3.87 7.79
N ASN A 159 -11.17 -3.69 7.13
CA ASN A 159 -11.33 -3.93 5.69
C ASN A 159 -10.41 -3.09 4.81
N VAL A 160 -10.03 -1.88 5.26
CA VAL A 160 -9.08 -1.03 4.54
C VAL A 160 -7.72 -1.72 4.41
N LEU A 161 -7.22 -2.33 5.49
CA LEU A 161 -5.95 -3.06 5.45
C LEU A 161 -6.09 -4.41 4.74
N VAL A 162 -6.99 -5.26 5.24
CA VAL A 162 -7.09 -6.67 4.83
C VAL A 162 -7.51 -6.84 3.36
N HIS A 163 -8.33 -5.94 2.83
CA HIS A 163 -8.72 -5.99 1.41
C HIS A 163 -8.00 -4.93 0.59
N GLY A 164 -8.13 -3.66 0.99
CA GLY A 164 -7.64 -2.54 0.20
C GLY A 164 -6.12 -2.54 0.04
N VAL A 165 -5.40 -2.52 1.15
CA VAL A 165 -3.93 -2.47 1.17
C VAL A 165 -3.33 -3.81 0.79
N CYS A 166 -3.88 -4.92 1.28
CA CYS A 166 -3.39 -6.27 0.98
C CYS A 166 -3.39 -6.54 -0.53
N ARG A 167 -4.45 -6.17 -1.25
CA ARG A 167 -4.52 -6.32 -2.70
C ARG A 167 -3.44 -5.51 -3.42
N GLU A 168 -3.31 -4.21 -3.11
CA GLU A 168 -2.27 -3.40 -3.77
C GLU A 168 -0.87 -3.95 -3.49
N PHE A 169 -0.63 -4.42 -2.25
CA PHE A 169 0.63 -5.03 -1.85
C PHE A 169 0.90 -6.32 -2.63
N ALA A 170 -0.05 -7.26 -2.64
CA ALA A 170 0.03 -8.52 -3.36
C ALA A 170 0.31 -8.29 -4.85
N ASN A 171 -0.51 -7.46 -5.52
CA ASN A 171 -0.33 -7.18 -6.95
C ASN A 171 1.06 -6.63 -7.26
N PHE A 172 1.60 -5.79 -6.38
CA PHE A 172 2.91 -5.19 -6.58
C PHE A 172 4.07 -6.19 -6.42
N ILE A 173 4.01 -7.10 -5.43
CA ILE A 173 5.08 -8.08 -5.17
C ILE A 173 4.98 -9.33 -6.06
N LEU A 174 3.80 -9.63 -6.58
CA LEU A 174 3.54 -10.77 -7.44
C LEU A 174 3.84 -10.44 -8.91
N GLY A 175 3.54 -9.21 -9.35
CA GLY A 175 3.68 -8.83 -10.75
C GLY A 175 2.82 -9.70 -11.67
N GLU A 176 3.33 -10.00 -12.85
CA GLU A 176 2.67 -10.83 -13.87
C GLU A 176 3.07 -12.32 -13.79
N ASN A 177 3.51 -12.81 -12.63
CA ASN A 177 4.00 -14.18 -12.50
C ASN A 177 2.85 -15.20 -12.48
N ALA A 178 2.80 -16.08 -13.48
CA ALA A 178 1.77 -17.13 -13.59
C ALA A 178 1.96 -18.32 -12.62
N ASN A 179 3.13 -18.45 -11.97
CA ASN A 179 3.49 -19.60 -11.13
C ASN A 179 3.21 -19.40 -9.62
N LEU A 180 2.31 -18.48 -9.28
CA LEU A 180 2.08 -18.05 -7.89
C LEU A 180 0.97 -18.86 -7.22
N PRO A 181 0.95 -18.93 -5.87
CA PRO A 181 -0.10 -19.61 -5.13
C PRO A 181 -1.49 -19.15 -5.59
N GLU A 182 -2.42 -20.09 -5.74
CA GLU A 182 -3.80 -19.80 -6.20
C GLU A 182 -4.47 -18.70 -5.35
N VAL A 183 -4.25 -18.72 -4.02
CA VAL A 183 -4.69 -17.67 -3.09
C VAL A 183 -4.10 -16.29 -3.43
N ALA A 184 -2.83 -16.23 -3.81
CA ALA A 184 -2.15 -15.00 -4.19
C ALA A 184 -2.70 -14.46 -5.53
N MET A 185 -3.04 -15.36 -6.45
CA MET A 185 -3.68 -15.05 -7.73
C MET A 185 -5.12 -14.56 -7.54
N ALA A 186 -5.90 -15.16 -6.64
CA ALA A 186 -7.28 -14.78 -6.34
C ALA A 186 -7.37 -13.33 -5.79
N LEU A 187 -6.39 -12.91 -4.98
CA LEU A 187 -6.29 -11.54 -4.49
C LEU A 187 -5.91 -10.54 -5.59
N SER A 188 -5.14 -10.99 -6.59
CA SER A 188 -4.70 -10.18 -7.72
C SER A 188 -5.80 -9.99 -8.78
N GLY A 189 -6.60 -11.03 -9.02
CA GLY A 189 -7.58 -11.11 -10.11
C GLY A 189 -8.96 -10.49 -9.83
N CYS A 190 -9.30 -10.12 -8.59
CA CYS A 190 -10.60 -9.53 -8.27
C CYS A 190 -10.69 -8.04 -8.68
N SER A 191 -10.72 -7.76 -9.97
CA SER A 191 -11.23 -6.51 -10.54
C SER A 191 -12.75 -6.63 -10.70
N SER A 192 -13.50 -5.97 -9.83
CA SER A 192 -14.90 -5.54 -9.98
C SER A 192 -15.77 -6.22 -11.07
N ASP A 193 -16.12 -7.50 -10.91
CA ASP A 193 -17.26 -8.09 -11.61
C ASP A 193 -18.34 -8.48 -10.60
N GLN A 194 -19.04 -7.46 -10.09
CA GLN A 194 -20.36 -7.64 -9.50
C GLN A 194 -21.37 -6.93 -10.40
N SER A 195 -21.59 -7.55 -11.56
CA SER A 195 -22.67 -7.25 -12.49
C SER A 195 -23.26 -8.58 -12.99
N THR A 196 -23.73 -9.40 -12.05
CA THR A 196 -24.63 -10.51 -12.33
C THR A 196 -26.00 -10.18 -11.75
N ARG A 197 -26.82 -9.51 -12.56
CA ARG A 197 -28.29 -9.61 -12.47
C ARG A 197 -28.95 -9.06 -13.71
N ASP A 198 -29.35 -10.00 -14.56
CA ASP A 198 -30.55 -10.03 -15.39
C ASP A 198 -30.94 -8.77 -16.16
N SER A 199 -30.75 -8.81 -17.48
CA SER A 199 -31.85 -8.56 -18.42
C SER A 199 -31.54 -9.21 -19.77
N SER A 200 -32.37 -10.17 -20.12
CA SER A 200 -32.37 -10.87 -21.40
C SER A 200 -32.93 -10.00 -22.52
N ALA A 201 -32.31 -10.13 -23.70
CA ALA A 201 -32.79 -9.86 -25.06
C ALA A 201 -33.37 -8.47 -25.37
N SER A 202 -32.83 -7.81 -26.41
CA SER A 202 -33.52 -7.87 -27.72
C SER A 202 -32.79 -7.20 -28.90
N PHE A 203 -33.09 -7.78 -30.08
CA PHE A 203 -33.06 -7.33 -31.47
C PHE A 203 -31.73 -6.99 -32.18
N MET A 204 -31.47 -7.76 -33.24
CA MET A 204 -30.59 -7.39 -34.35
C MET A 204 -31.15 -6.18 -35.10
N SER A 205 -30.29 -5.23 -35.48
CA SER A 205 -30.55 -4.29 -36.56
C SER A 205 -29.27 -3.95 -37.31
N ASN A 206 -29.46 -3.72 -38.60
CA ASN A 206 -28.53 -3.80 -39.72
C ASN A 206 -27.67 -2.52 -39.89
N CYS A 207 -26.63 -2.68 -40.71
CA CYS A 207 -25.57 -1.77 -41.12
C CYS A 207 -25.94 -0.28 -41.38
N SER A 208 -25.00 0.64 -41.11
CA SER A 208 -24.69 1.75 -42.02
C SER A 208 -23.27 2.28 -41.80
N ASP A 209 -22.60 2.44 -42.93
CA ASP A 209 -21.29 3.03 -43.20
C ASP A 209 -21.28 4.56 -42.96
N ASN A 210 -20.11 5.11 -42.57
CA ASN A 210 -19.53 6.40 -43.01
C ASN A 210 -18.46 6.99 -42.06
N GLU A 211 -17.28 7.22 -42.66
CA GLU A 211 -16.35 8.36 -42.55
C GLU A 211 -15.55 8.65 -41.25
N ASP A 212 -14.26 8.33 -41.35
CA ASP A 212 -13.08 9.20 -41.16
C ASP A 212 -13.23 10.52 -40.36
N TYR A 213 -12.52 10.60 -39.22
CA TYR A 213 -11.81 11.82 -38.86
C TYR A 213 -10.56 11.51 -38.05
N SER A 214 -9.42 11.50 -38.76
CA SER A 214 -8.09 11.56 -38.16
C SER A 214 -7.84 12.93 -37.53
N GLN A 215 -7.43 12.97 -36.26
CA GLN A 215 -6.68 14.12 -35.76
C GLN A 215 -5.59 13.67 -34.77
N GLU A 216 -4.44 13.27 -35.34
CA GLU A 216 -3.15 13.50 -34.70
C GLU A 216 -2.88 15.01 -34.69
N ILE A 217 -2.66 15.61 -33.52
CA ILE A 217 -1.69 16.71 -33.37
C ILE A 217 -0.92 16.53 -32.05
N SER A 218 0.39 16.48 -32.25
CA SER A 218 1.55 16.39 -31.36
C SER A 218 1.60 17.41 -30.21
N PRO A 219 2.40 17.13 -29.16
CA PRO A 219 2.72 18.05 -28.06
C PRO A 219 3.74 19.13 -28.45
N PHE A 220 3.76 20.20 -27.61
CA PHE A 220 4.85 21.14 -27.28
C PHE A 220 4.57 22.64 -27.58
N ASP A 221 5.07 23.48 -26.67
CA ASP A 221 5.07 24.95 -26.58
C ASP A 221 3.76 25.70 -26.23
N ASP A 222 3.66 26.20 -24.99
CA ASP A 222 4.08 27.59 -24.75
C ASP A 222 4.22 27.96 -23.26
N LEU A 223 5.35 28.59 -22.97
CA LEU A 223 5.75 29.21 -21.71
C LEU A 223 5.23 30.66 -21.65
N TYR A 224 5.18 31.18 -20.41
CA TYR A 224 5.03 32.57 -19.98
C TYR A 224 3.63 33.13 -19.72
N GLY A 225 3.43 33.56 -18.47
CA GLY A 225 2.27 34.37 -18.07
C GLY A 225 2.18 34.62 -16.57
N CYS A 226 3.23 35.17 -15.94
CA CYS A 226 3.10 35.76 -14.61
C CYS A 226 2.07 36.90 -14.64
N ARG A 227 1.00 36.82 -13.83
CA ARG A 227 0.33 38.03 -13.34
C ARG A 227 -0.17 37.88 -11.91
N SER A 228 0.43 38.74 -11.09
CA SER A 228 0.09 39.09 -9.72
C SER A 228 -1.31 39.71 -9.63
N GLY A 229 -2.08 39.35 -8.61
CA GLY A 229 -3.39 39.92 -8.31
C GLY A 229 -3.64 39.94 -6.81
N ARG A 230 -3.31 41.08 -6.19
CA ARG A 230 -3.60 41.42 -4.78
C ARG A 230 -5.11 41.49 -4.55
N GLY A 231 -5.61 40.83 -3.49
CA GLY A 231 -6.94 41.06 -2.94
C GLY A 231 -6.82 41.71 -1.56
N TYR A 232 -7.40 42.90 -1.41
CA TYR A 232 -7.33 43.77 -0.24
C TYR A 232 -8.12 43.24 0.98
N CYS A 233 -7.57 43.46 2.16
CA CYS A 233 -8.26 43.36 3.45
C CYS A 233 -9.21 44.56 3.63
N LYS A 234 -10.41 44.33 4.16
CA LYS A 234 -11.24 45.36 4.80
C LYS A 234 -11.50 44.94 6.24
N SER A 235 -10.98 45.74 7.17
CA SER A 235 -11.32 45.77 8.58
C SER A 235 -12.54 46.67 8.77
N GLU A 236 -13.52 46.23 9.56
CA GLU A 236 -14.56 47.09 10.13
C GLU A 236 -14.51 47.01 11.65
N SER A 237 -14.56 48.21 12.23
CA SER A 237 -14.25 48.57 13.60
C SER A 237 -15.47 48.41 14.49
N GLY A 238 -15.22 48.13 15.77
CA GLY A 238 -16.25 48.17 16.81
C GLY A 238 -16.77 49.57 17.09
N GLN A 239 -18.01 49.59 17.57
CA GLN A 239 -18.52 50.48 18.62
C GLN A 239 -19.29 49.61 19.60
#